data_AF-C8W9C1-F1
#
_entry.id   AF-C8W9C1-F1
#
_cell.length_a   1.000
_cell.length_b   1.000
_cell.length_c   1.000
_cell.angle_alpha   90.00
_cell.angle_beta   90.00
_cell.angle_gamma   90.00
#
_symmetry.space_group_name_H-M   'P 1'
#
loop_
_entity.id
_entity.type
_entity.pdbx_description
1 polymer ?
#
loop_
_entity_poly.entity_id
_entity_poly.type
_entity_poly.pdbx_seq_one_letter_code
_entity_poly.pdbx_strand_id
1 'polypeptide(L)'
;MTSWMFFSSYFISTIQTFLFCLILTIFVELVVAYLIGIKNKQALLIIVAAQVFTNPIAVFITSACMEWTTDSAQYFACVIVVELVVIAVEGLIYKFKGVSSAPWKLSILCNLASVSLGILIQVFI
;
A
#
# COMPACT_ATOMS: atom_id res chain seq x y z
N MET A 1 25.60 17.40 -15.79
CA MET A 1 24.46 17.62 -14.88
C MET A 1 25.02 17.98 -13.52
N THR A 2 24.57 19.07 -12.90
CA THR A 2 24.97 19.42 -11.53
C THR A 2 24.27 18.48 -10.54
N SER A 3 24.92 18.17 -9.41
CA SER A 3 24.39 17.29 -8.35
C SER A 3 22.98 17.68 -7.89
N TRP A 4 22.66 18.97 -7.91
CA TRP A 4 21.33 19.53 -7.62
C TRP A 4 20.24 19.12 -8.62
N MET A 5 20.54 19.08 -9.92
CA MET A 5 19.57 18.64 -10.94
C MET A 5 19.32 17.13 -10.87
N PHE A 6 20.32 16.34 -10.49
CA PHE A 6 20.17 14.91 -10.25
C PHE A 6 19.29 14.66 -9.01
N PHE A 7 19.60 15.33 -7.89
CA PHE A 7 18.83 15.19 -6.66
C PHE A 7 17.36 15.60 -6.82
N SER A 8 17.08 16.70 -7.54
CA SER A 8 15.70 17.13 -7.77
C SER A 8 14.92 16.17 -8.67
N SER A 9 15.56 15.60 -9.69
CA SER A 9 14.90 14.68 -10.64
C SER A 9 14.56 13.34 -9.99
N TYR A 10 15.47 12.80 -9.18
CA TYR A 10 15.23 11.59 -8.39
C TYR A 10 14.12 11.80 -7.37
N PHE A 11 14.17 12.92 -6.63
CA PHE A 11 13.16 13.24 -5.63
C PHE A 11 11.75 13.38 -6.23
N ILE A 12 11.62 14.03 -7.38
CA ILE A 12 10.35 14.15 -8.10
C ILE A 12 9.83 12.79 -8.55
N SER A 13 10.69 11.93 -9.10
CA SER A 13 10.31 10.58 -9.52
C SER A 13 9.85 9.73 -8.33
N THR A 14 10.52 9.80 -7.18
CA THR A 14 10.13 9.06 -5.98
C THR A 14 8.77 9.54 -5.48
N ILE A 15 8.53 10.84 -5.40
CA ILE A 15 7.23 11.38 -4.98
C ILE A 15 6.11 10.93 -5.93
N GLN A 16 6.36 10.95 -7.24
CA GLN A 16 5.40 10.49 -8.24
C GLN A 16 5.04 9.01 -8.04
N THR A 17 6.02 8.15 -7.80
CA THR A 17 5.77 6.73 -7.51
C THR A 17 4.93 6.56 -6.25
N PHE A 18 5.26 7.26 -5.16
CA PHE A 18 4.52 7.18 -3.91
C PHE A 18 3.07 7.64 -4.06
N LEU A 19 2.85 8.76 -4.76
CA LEU A 19 1.50 9.27 -5.02
C LEU A 19 0.71 8.33 -5.91
N PHE A 20 1.32 7.79 -6.96
CA PHE A 20 0.68 6.84 -7.85
C PHE A 20 0.25 5.58 -7.10
N CYS A 21 1.16 4.96 -6.35
CA CYS A 21 0.87 3.78 -5.51
C CYS A 21 -0.24 4.07 -4.49
N LEU A 22 -0.18 5.23 -3.82
CA LEU A 22 -1.18 5.60 -2.81
C LEU A 22 -2.57 5.82 -3.42
N ILE A 23 -2.68 6.58 -4.51
CA ILE A 23 -3.96 6.84 -5.17
C ILE A 23 -4.58 5.54 -5.66
N LEU A 24 -3.77 4.68 -6.29
CA LEU A 24 -4.23 3.39 -6.78
C LEU A 24 -4.70 2.48 -5.64
N THR A 25 -3.93 2.41 -4.55
CA THR A 25 -4.27 1.62 -3.36
C THR A 25 -5.58 2.11 -2.75
N ILE A 26 -5.71 3.42 -2.51
CA ILE A 26 -6.96 4.03 -2.01
C ILE A 26 -8.14 3.67 -2.91
N PHE A 27 -7.98 3.78 -4.24
CA PHE A 27 -9.04 3.46 -5.17
C PHE A 27 -9.48 1.98 -5.06
N VAL A 28 -8.53 1.04 -5.10
CA VAL A 28 -8.81 -0.39 -5.01
C VAL A 28 -9.48 -0.74 -3.69
N GLU A 29 -8.96 -0.23 -2.58
CA GLU A 29 -9.49 -0.58 -1.27
C GLU A 29 -10.86 0.02 -0.98
N LEU A 30 -11.13 1.22 -1.47
CA LEU A 30 -12.48 1.77 -1.42
C LEU A 30 -13.44 0.90 -2.23
N VAL A 31 -13.05 0.42 -3.41
CA VAL A 31 -13.87 -0.52 -4.20
C VAL A 31 -14.12 -1.81 -3.40
N VAL A 32 -13.09 -2.42 -2.81
CA VAL A 32 -13.22 -3.63 -1.97
C VAL A 32 -14.16 -3.36 -0.78
N ALA A 33 -13.96 -2.26 -0.07
CA ALA A 33 -14.79 -1.87 1.07
C ALA A 33 -16.26 -1.71 0.69
N TYR A 34 -16.55 -1.07 -0.45
CA TYR A 34 -17.90 -0.95 -0.98
C TYR A 34 -18.51 -2.30 -1.34
N LEU A 35 -17.74 -3.20 -1.97
CA LEU A 35 -18.20 -4.54 -2.37
C LEU A 35 -18.57 -5.41 -1.16
N ILE A 36 -17.87 -5.24 -0.03
CA ILE A 36 -18.19 -5.95 1.21
C ILE A 36 -19.23 -5.22 2.09
N GLY A 37 -19.82 -4.12 1.59
CA GLY A 37 -20.96 -3.46 2.20
C GLY A 37 -20.64 -2.28 3.13
N ILE A 38 -19.39 -1.81 3.19
CA ILE A 38 -19.02 -0.63 3.99
C ILE A 38 -19.45 0.64 3.24
N LYS A 39 -20.48 1.31 3.74
CA LYS A 39 -21.03 2.55 3.15
C LYS A 39 -20.92 3.77 4.07
N ASN A 40 -20.51 3.57 5.32
CA ASN A 40 -20.37 4.66 6.28
C ASN A 40 -19.18 5.55 5.88
N LYS A 41 -19.45 6.85 5.67
CA LYS A 41 -18.44 7.85 5.30
C LYS A 41 -17.27 7.91 6.28
N GLN A 42 -17.53 7.81 7.59
CA GLN A 42 -16.46 7.80 8.60
C GLN A 42 -15.58 6.56 8.47
N ALA A 43 -16.19 5.38 8.22
CA ALA A 43 -15.45 4.15 8.00
C ALA A 43 -14.57 4.24 6.74
N LEU A 44 -15.10 4.79 5.64
CA LEU A 44 -14.34 5.02 4.41
C LEU A 44 -13.18 6.01 4.62
N LEU A 45 -13.39 7.09 5.38
CA LEU A 45 -12.32 8.02 5.73
C LEU A 45 -11.21 7.36 6.57
N ILE A 46 -11.56 6.43 7.45
CA ILE A 46 -10.59 5.67 8.23
C ILE A 46 -9.77 4.73 7.32
N ILE A 47 -10.40 4.11 6.32
CA ILE A 47 -9.69 3.29 5.31
C ILE A 47 -8.69 4.16 4.55
N VAL A 48 -9.12 5.33 4.06
CA VAL A 48 -8.21 6.29 3.39
C VAL A 48 -7.07 6.73 4.31
N ALA A 49 -7.37 7.08 5.56
CA ALA A 49 -6.36 7.52 6.51
C ALA A 49 -5.36 6.41 6.86
N ALA A 50 -5.83 5.16 6.95
CA ALA A 50 -4.95 4.00 7.11
C ALA A 50 -3.97 3.91 5.94
N GLN A 51 -4.45 4.04 4.70
CA GLN A 51 -3.58 4.00 3.52
C GLN A 51 -2.58 5.15 3.43
N VAL A 52 -3.00 6.37 3.75
CA VAL A 52 -2.09 7.52 3.83
C VAL A 52 -0.97 7.28 4.84
N PHE A 53 -1.21 6.47 5.88
CA PHE A 53 -0.22 6.14 6.89
C PHE A 53 0.64 4.92 6.52
N THR A 54 0.03 3.82 6.09
CA THR A 54 0.73 2.53 5.87
C THR A 54 1.39 2.45 4.50
N ASN A 55 0.73 2.90 3.44
CA ASN A 55 1.19 2.69 2.07
C ASN A 55 2.53 3.39 1.76
N PRO A 56 2.75 4.68 2.11
CA PRO A 56 4.06 5.32 1.89
C PRO A 56 5.20 4.58 2.59
N ILE A 57 4.96 4.05 3.79
CA ILE A 57 5.96 3.29 4.55
C ILE A 57 6.24 1.96 3.85
N ALA A 58 5.20 1.24 3.42
CA ALA A 58 5.33 -0.03 2.71
C ALA A 58 6.09 0.13 1.39
N VAL A 59 5.74 1.15 0.59
CA VAL A 59 6.40 1.47 -0.68
C VAL A 59 7.86 1.86 -0.45
N PHE A 60 8.16 2.62 0.60
CA PHE A 60 9.53 2.98 0.95
C PHE A 60 10.37 1.73 1.27
N ILE A 61 9.87 0.86 2.14
CA ILE A 61 10.60 -0.34 2.56
C ILE A 61 10.80 -1.30 1.39
N THR A 62 9.77 -1.54 0.58
CA THR A 62 9.86 -2.43 -0.58
C THR A 62 10.80 -1.89 -1.66
N SER A 63 10.80 -0.56 -1.87
CA SER A 63 11.77 0.10 -2.75
C SER A 63 13.21 -0.08 -2.26
N ALA A 64 13.45 0.10 -0.95
CA ALA A 64 14.77 -0.15 -0.36
C ALA A 64 15.19 -1.63 -0.46
N CYS A 65 14.24 -2.56 -0.29
CA CYS A 65 14.49 -3.99 -0.50
C CYS A 65 14.90 -4.32 -1.94
N MET A 66 14.34 -3.63 -2.94
CA MET A 66 14.71 -3.81 -4.34
C MET A 66 16.19 -3.50 -4.59
N GLU A 67 16.77 -2.54 -3.87
CA GLU A 67 18.20 -2.19 -3.99
C GLU A 67 19.13 -3.21 -3.31
N TRP A 68 18.65 -3.94 -2.29
CA TRP A 68 19.47 -4.82 -1.45
C TRP A 68 19.30 -6.31 -1.72
N THR A 69 18.30 -6.69 -2.51
CA THR A 69 18.02 -8.10 -2.84
C THR A 69 18.73 -8.51 -4.12
N THR A 70 19.24 -9.75 -4.15
CA THR A 70 20.06 -10.24 -5.27
C THR A 70 19.25 -11.00 -6.33
N ASP A 71 18.07 -11.49 -5.94
CA ASP A 71 17.16 -12.24 -6.80
C ASP A 71 15.69 -11.89 -6.49
N SER A 72 14.81 -12.27 -7.42
CA SER A 72 13.37 -11.97 -7.31
C SER A 72 12.69 -12.68 -6.15
N ALA A 73 13.16 -13.86 -5.74
CA ALA A 73 12.56 -14.60 -4.63
C ALA A 73 12.79 -13.88 -3.29
N GLN A 74 14.00 -13.34 -3.08
CA GLN A 74 14.31 -12.51 -1.91
C GLN A 74 13.49 -11.22 -1.88
N TYR A 75 13.32 -10.56 -3.03
CA TYR A 75 12.47 -9.37 -3.14
C TYR A 75 11.02 -9.69 -2.75
N PHE A 76 10.42 -10.74 -3.34
CA PHE A 76 9.05 -11.13 -3.00
C PHE A 76 8.90 -11.59 -1.56
N ALA A 77 9.93 -12.22 -0.96
CA ALA A 77 9.93 -12.52 0.47
C ALA A 77 9.88 -11.25 1.33
N CYS A 78 10.66 -10.21 0.97
CA CYS A 78 10.57 -8.90 1.64
C CYS A 78 9.17 -8.29 1.50
N VAL A 79 8.62 -8.27 0.27
CA VAL A 79 7.27 -7.75 0.02
C VAL A 79 6.25 -8.47 0.90
N ILE A 80 6.25 -9.81 0.94
CA ILE A 80 5.32 -10.58 1.79
C ILE A 80 5.44 -10.18 3.26
N VAL A 81 6.65 -10.03 3.79
CA VAL A 81 6.85 -9.64 5.20
C VAL A 81 6.29 -8.23 5.45
N VAL A 82 6.55 -7.29 4.56
CA VAL A 82 6.02 -5.92 4.66
C VAL A 82 4.49 -5.94 4.65
N GLU A 83 3.89 -6.65 3.69
CA GLU A 83 2.44 -6.71 3.56
C GLU A 83 1.77 -7.39 4.76
N LEU A 84 2.38 -8.42 5.35
CA LEU A 84 1.88 -9.01 6.60
C LEU A 84 1.88 -8.01 7.76
N VAL A 85 2.88 -7.14 7.85
CA VAL A 85 2.92 -6.07 8.85
C VAL A 85 1.86 -5.02 8.57
N VAL A 86 1.67 -4.61 7.30
CA VAL A 86 0.62 -3.68 6.89
C VAL A 86 -0.76 -4.22 7.25
N ILE A 87 -1.04 -5.49 6.92
CA ILE A 87 -2.28 -6.18 7.30
C ILE A 87 -2.48 -6.16 8.81
N ALA A 88 -1.42 -6.39 9.58
CA ALA A 88 -1.50 -6.35 11.03
C ALA A 88 -1.88 -4.96 11.55
N VAL A 89 -1.21 -3.92 11.05
CA VAL A 89 -1.44 -2.52 11.47
C VAL A 89 -2.83 -2.04 11.06
N GLU A 90 -3.23 -2.25 9.82
CA GLU A 90 -4.55 -1.84 9.31
C GLU A 90 -5.68 -2.62 9.99
N GLY A 91 -5.52 -3.93 10.17
CA GLY A 91 -6.46 -4.76 10.91
C GLY A 91 -6.69 -4.25 12.33
N LEU A 92 -5.63 -3.80 13.02
CA LEU A 92 -5.73 -3.14 14.32
C LEU A 92 -6.47 -1.80 14.23
N ILE A 93 -6.10 -0.93 13.28
CA ILE A 93 -6.78 0.36 13.07
C ILE A 93 -8.29 0.14 12.87
N TYR A 94 -8.67 -0.77 11.98
CA TYR A 94 -10.06 -1.07 11.66
C TYR A 94 -10.81 -1.66 12.86
N LYS A 95 -10.14 -2.51 13.65
CA LYS A 95 -10.70 -3.09 14.88
C LYS A 95 -10.96 -2.01 15.93
N PHE A 96 -9.97 -1.18 16.24
CA PHE A 96 -10.09 -0.15 17.28
C PHE A 96 -11.06 0.98 16.89
N LYS A 97 -11.17 1.28 15.59
CA LYS A 97 -12.08 2.32 15.09
C LYS A 97 -13.46 1.79 14.71
N GLY A 98 -13.71 0.49 14.85
CA GLY A 98 -15.02 -0.11 14.55
C GLY A 98 -15.44 0.03 13.09
N VAL A 99 -14.50 -0.07 12.15
CA VAL A 99 -14.73 0.15 10.71
C VAL A 99 -15.61 -0.93 10.11
N SER A 100 -15.46 -2.17 10.58
CA SER A 100 -16.18 -3.35 10.08
C SER A 100 -16.41 -4.36 11.20
N SER A 101 -17.44 -5.21 11.07
CA SER A 101 -17.67 -6.36 11.94
C SER A 101 -16.57 -7.44 11.80
N ALA A 102 -15.83 -7.42 10.69
CA ALA A 102 -14.71 -8.32 10.42
C ALA A 102 -13.47 -7.51 9.98
N PRO A 103 -12.80 -6.78 10.90
CA PRO A 103 -11.73 -5.84 10.57
C PRO A 103 -10.51 -6.50 9.93
N TRP A 104 -10.13 -7.69 10.40
CA TRP A 104 -9.04 -8.47 9.83
C TRP A 104 -9.34 -8.96 8.41
N LYS A 105 -10.58 -9.40 8.17
CA LYS A 105 -11.00 -9.84 6.83
C LYS A 105 -10.97 -8.67 5.85
N LEU A 106 -11.42 -7.48 6.28
CA LEU A 106 -11.32 -6.26 5.47
C LEU A 106 -9.86 -5.96 5.13
N SER A 107 -8.97 -5.89 6.11
CA SER A 107 -7.56 -5.57 5.88
C SER A 107 -6.87 -6.59 4.95
N ILE A 108 -7.11 -7.90 5.16
CA ILE A 108 -6.57 -8.94 4.27
C ILE A 108 -7.08 -8.77 2.83
N LEU A 109 -8.39 -8.55 2.63
CA LEU A 109 -8.95 -8.41 1.28
C LEU A 109 -8.45 -7.14 0.58
N CYS A 110 -8.40 -6.02 1.31
CA CYS A 110 -7.88 -4.75 0.81
C CYS A 110 -6.43 -4.90 0.35
N ASN A 111 -5.57 -5.40 1.24
CA ASN A 111 -4.15 -5.56 0.99
C ASN A 111 -3.86 -6.57 -0.12
N LEU A 112 -4.54 -7.73 -0.13
CA LEU A 112 -4.40 -8.70 -1.22
C LEU A 112 -4.81 -8.11 -2.57
N ALA A 113 -5.87 -7.30 -2.62
CA ALA A 113 -6.33 -6.68 -3.86
C ALA A 113 -5.32 -5.64 -4.37
N SER A 114 -4.80 -4.78 -3.49
CA SER A 114 -3.83 -3.74 -3.87
C SER A 114 -2.47 -4.32 -4.27
N VAL A 115 -1.96 -5.31 -3.53
CA VAL A 115 -0.70 -6.01 -3.86
C VAL A 115 -0.82 -6.78 -5.17
N SER A 116 -1.93 -7.49 -5.39
CA SER A 116 -2.15 -8.22 -6.65
C SER A 116 -2.16 -7.28 -7.84
N LEU A 117 -2.79 -6.11 -7.70
CA LEU A 117 -2.79 -5.10 -8.76
C LEU A 117 -1.38 -4.50 -8.97
N GLY A 118 -0.65 -4.24 -7.88
CA GLY A 118 0.73 -3.75 -7.95
C GLY A 118 1.66 -4.71 -8.71
N ILE A 119 1.59 -6.01 -8.40
CA ILE A 119 2.34 -7.06 -9.12
C ILE A 119 1.92 -7.10 -10.59
N LEU A 120 0.61 -7.01 -10.88
CA LEU A 120 0.11 -7.02 -12.25
C LEU A 120 0.69 -5.86 -13.06
N ILE A 121 0.69 -4.65 -12.49
CA ILE A 121 1.28 -3.47 -13.12
C ILE A 121 2.78 -3.67 -13.37
N GLN A 122 3.51 -4.21 -12.40
CA GLN A 122 4.94 -4.48 -12.54
C GLN A 122 5.27 -5.51 -13.65
N VAL A 123 4.33 -6.42 -13.96
CA VAL A 123 4.52 -7.41 -15.04
C VAL A 123 4.23 -6.81 -16.42
N PHE A 124 3.32 -5.84 -16.51
CA PHE A 124 2.84 -5.30 -17.79
C PHE A 124 3.48 -3.97 -18.22
N ILE A 125 4.24 -3.31 -17.34
CA ILE A 125 4.93 -2.03 -17.59
C ILE A 125 6.43 -2.24 -17.38
#